data_AF-A0A931WZE9-F1
#
_entry.id   AF-A0A931WZE9-F1
#
_cell.length_a   1.000
_cell.length_b   1.000
_cell.length_c   1.000
_cell.angle_alpha   90.00
_cell.angle_beta   90.00
_cell.angle_gamma   90.00
#
_symmetry.space_group_name_H-M   'P 1'
#
loop_
_entity.id
_entity.type
_entity.pdbx_description
1 polymer ?
#
loop_
_entity_poly.entity_id
_entity_poly.type
_entity_poly.pdbx_seq_one_letter_code
_entity_poly.pdbx_strand_id
1 'polypeptide(L)'
;MTAEKGEHTYGEKQERKDIVVFDLETMRDFTEVGGREHLDKLGVSVVGAYSYAQNAYLTYEARELAQFETVLASAGLIVGFNIRGFDLPVLQPHVSVALKELPVLDLMDNIVERLGFRVALDSLARASLGTTKSADGLQAVRWWREGNIAAIKEYCLQDVRITKELYEFGKTQRHVCYLSRQTGRKESVPVSWGVRAPQSVPSALRDAFVQRRRVRLVYAESTTGRGKAELPREREVDIHKIGKDTVEGFCHLRNARRTFRTDRIISAVVGEATYRTHDDVQESLL
;
A
#
# COMPACT_ATOMS: atom_id res chain seq x y z
N MET A 1 -18.95 -52.45 -3.25
CA MET A 1 -19.31 -51.31 -2.39
C MET A 1 -18.08 -50.44 -2.23
N THR A 2 -17.90 -49.49 -3.14
CA THR A 2 -16.82 -48.50 -3.13
C THR A 2 -17.40 -47.21 -2.58
N ALA A 3 -17.04 -46.85 -1.35
CA ALA A 3 -17.40 -45.58 -0.76
C ALA A 3 -16.30 -44.56 -1.11
N GLU A 4 -16.64 -43.62 -1.98
CA GLU A 4 -15.89 -42.40 -2.24
C GLU A 4 -15.77 -41.60 -0.93
N LYS A 5 -14.56 -41.23 -0.53
CA LYS A 5 -14.31 -40.29 0.56
C LYS A 5 -13.78 -39.00 -0.04
N GLY A 6 -14.57 -37.94 0.14
CA GLY A 6 -14.30 -36.60 -0.34
C GLY A 6 -13.03 -35.99 0.23
N GLU A 7 -12.33 -35.27 -0.64
CA GLU A 7 -11.27 -34.35 -0.29
C GLU A 7 -11.88 -33.12 0.41
N HIS A 8 -11.55 -32.93 1.68
CA HIS A 8 -11.71 -31.64 2.35
C HIS A 8 -10.35 -30.93 2.34
N THR A 9 -10.22 -29.92 1.49
CA THR A 9 -9.10 -28.99 1.45
C THR A 9 -9.27 -27.95 2.55
N TYR A 10 -8.48 -28.03 3.63
CA TYR A 10 -8.30 -26.94 4.58
C TYR A 10 -7.01 -26.20 4.29
N GLY A 11 -7.16 -24.99 3.78
CA GLY A 11 -6.07 -24.06 3.48
C GLY A 11 -6.67 -22.84 2.80
N GLU A 12 -7.40 -22.02 3.56
CA GLU A 12 -7.77 -20.69 3.08
C GLU A 12 -6.47 -19.94 2.76
N LYS A 13 -6.19 -19.80 1.45
CA LYS A 13 -5.23 -18.81 0.95
C LYS A 13 -5.66 -17.48 1.58
N GLN A 14 -4.80 -16.89 2.39
CA GLN A 14 -4.99 -15.50 2.79
C GLN A 14 -4.90 -14.66 1.51
N GLU A 15 -6.05 -14.41 0.88
CA GLU A 15 -6.13 -13.66 -0.36
C GLU A 15 -5.46 -12.31 -0.13
N ARG A 16 -4.41 -12.04 -0.90
CA ARG A 16 -3.87 -10.69 -0.97
C ARG A 16 -4.97 -9.81 -1.52
N LYS A 17 -5.57 -9.01 -0.64
CA LYS A 17 -6.51 -7.97 -1.03
C LYS A 17 -5.88 -7.08 -2.11
N ASP A 18 -6.69 -6.69 -3.06
CA ASP A 18 -6.25 -5.95 -4.24
C ASP A 18 -5.63 -4.59 -3.88
N ILE A 19 -4.71 -4.12 -4.73
CA ILE A 19 -4.30 -2.72 -4.74
C ILE A 19 -5.03 -2.07 -5.90
N VAL A 20 -5.74 -0.99 -5.64
CA VAL A 20 -6.50 -0.27 -6.67
C VAL A 20 -5.90 1.12 -6.82
N VAL A 21 -5.43 1.45 -8.02
CA VAL A 21 -5.06 2.82 -8.38
C VAL A 21 -6.26 3.44 -9.06
N PHE A 22 -6.70 4.63 -8.68
CA PHE A 22 -7.79 5.28 -9.40
C PHE A 22 -7.66 6.80 -9.43
N ASP A 23 -8.37 7.38 -10.38
CA ASP A 23 -8.59 8.80 -10.57
C ASP A 23 -10.05 9.00 -11.03
N LEU A 24 -10.59 10.21 -10.89
CA LEU A 24 -11.92 10.52 -11.40
C LEU A 24 -12.00 11.85 -12.12
N GLU A 25 -12.96 11.92 -13.04
CA GLU A 25 -13.34 13.15 -13.73
C GLU A 25 -14.72 13.62 -13.26
N THR A 26 -14.93 14.93 -13.29
CA THR A 26 -16.15 15.55 -12.78
C THR A 26 -17.14 15.91 -13.88
N MET A 27 -18.40 16.07 -13.49
CA MET A 27 -19.44 16.56 -14.41
C MET A 27 -19.45 18.08 -14.53
N ARG A 28 -19.03 18.76 -13.45
CA ARG A 28 -19.06 20.22 -13.30
C ARG A 28 -17.68 20.74 -12.91
N ASP A 29 -17.44 22.01 -13.18
CA ASP A 29 -16.26 22.73 -12.72
C ASP A 29 -16.54 23.51 -11.40
N PHE A 30 -15.47 24.06 -10.80
CA PHE A 30 -15.58 24.82 -9.54
C PHE A 30 -16.46 26.07 -9.63
N THR A 31 -16.55 26.68 -10.82
CA THR A 31 -17.35 27.89 -11.00
C THR A 31 -18.84 27.58 -10.94
N GLU A 32 -19.24 26.42 -11.46
CA GLU A 32 -20.64 25.95 -11.45
C GLU A 32 -21.13 25.58 -10.05
N VAL A 33 -20.24 25.06 -9.20
CA VAL A 33 -20.62 24.61 -7.84
C VAL A 33 -20.44 25.68 -6.77
N GLY A 34 -19.89 26.84 -7.13
CA GLY A 34 -19.73 28.00 -6.26
C GLY A 34 -18.39 28.09 -5.52
N GLY A 35 -17.42 27.21 -5.81
CA GLY A 35 -16.10 27.24 -5.17
C GLY A 35 -15.48 25.87 -4.92
N ARG A 36 -14.26 25.87 -4.36
CA ARG A 36 -13.49 24.63 -4.08
C ARG A 36 -13.95 23.91 -2.82
N GLU A 37 -14.74 24.57 -1.99
CA GLU A 37 -15.37 24.05 -0.77
C GLU A 37 -16.58 23.14 -1.06
N HIS A 38 -17.05 23.11 -2.31
CA HIS A 38 -18.23 22.37 -2.75
C HIS A 38 -17.88 21.15 -3.62
N LEU A 39 -16.84 20.39 -3.21
CA LEU A 39 -16.38 19.20 -3.93
C LEU A 39 -17.49 18.16 -4.11
N ASP A 40 -18.34 18.00 -3.11
CA ASP A 40 -19.50 17.10 -3.09
C ASP A 40 -20.53 17.40 -4.19
N LYS A 41 -20.51 18.61 -4.75
CA LYS A 41 -21.46 19.06 -5.80
C LYS A 41 -20.92 18.90 -7.22
N LEU A 42 -19.65 18.56 -7.40
CA LEU A 42 -19.01 18.47 -8.72
C LEU A 42 -19.60 17.33 -9.55
N GLY A 43 -20.04 16.25 -8.89
CA GLY A 43 -20.53 15.03 -9.51
C GLY A 43 -19.42 14.26 -10.23
N VAL A 44 -19.54 12.95 -10.28
CA VAL A 44 -18.56 12.07 -10.96
C VAL A 44 -19.06 11.73 -12.37
N SER A 45 -18.30 12.06 -13.41
CA SER A 45 -18.62 11.65 -14.79
C SER A 45 -18.07 10.26 -15.08
N VAL A 46 -16.78 10.05 -14.86
CA VAL A 46 -16.06 8.78 -15.07
C VAL A 46 -15.06 8.58 -13.94
N VAL A 47 -14.94 7.34 -13.47
CA VAL A 47 -13.80 6.85 -12.71
C VAL A 47 -12.96 5.96 -13.60
N GLY A 48 -11.66 6.21 -13.65
CA GLY A 48 -10.67 5.30 -14.21
C GLY A 48 -9.98 4.55 -13.08
N ALA A 49 -9.74 3.26 -13.23
CA ALA A 49 -9.06 2.45 -12.23
C ALA A 49 -8.11 1.43 -12.84
N TYR A 50 -7.09 1.06 -12.08
CA TYR A 50 -6.24 -0.09 -12.34
C TYR A 50 -6.29 -1.04 -11.14
N SER A 51 -6.67 -2.29 -11.40
CA SER A 51 -6.67 -3.37 -10.42
C SER A 51 -5.39 -4.20 -10.58
N TYR A 52 -4.61 -4.34 -9.51
CA TYR A 52 -3.44 -5.22 -9.52
C TYR A 52 -3.83 -6.71 -9.55
N ALA A 53 -4.93 -7.07 -8.90
CA ALA A 53 -5.45 -8.43 -8.87
C ALA A 53 -5.96 -8.88 -10.24
N GLN A 54 -6.64 -8.00 -10.98
CA GLN A 54 -7.11 -8.28 -12.34
C GLN A 54 -6.06 -7.98 -13.41
N ASN A 55 -5.00 -7.25 -13.06
CA ASN A 55 -4.00 -6.75 -14.00
C ASN A 55 -4.64 -6.00 -15.19
N ALA A 56 -5.64 -5.16 -14.89
CA ALA A 56 -6.51 -4.54 -15.89
C ALA A 56 -6.82 -3.08 -15.55
N TYR A 57 -6.93 -2.27 -16.60
CA TYR A 57 -7.52 -0.94 -16.54
C TYR A 57 -9.03 -1.06 -16.75
N LEU A 58 -9.79 -0.36 -15.92
CA LEU A 58 -11.24 -0.41 -15.84
C LEU A 58 -11.79 1.01 -15.80
N THR A 59 -12.99 1.22 -16.31
CA THR A 59 -13.69 2.52 -16.22
C THR A 59 -15.10 2.32 -15.74
N TYR A 60 -15.60 3.26 -14.94
CA TYR A 60 -16.96 3.26 -14.41
C TYR A 60 -17.58 4.63 -14.66
N GLU A 61 -18.69 4.68 -15.39
CA GLU A 61 -19.49 5.89 -15.50
C GLU A 61 -20.31 6.14 -14.23
N ALA A 62 -20.92 7.31 -14.11
CA ALA A 62 -21.78 7.68 -12.97
C ALA A 62 -22.82 6.61 -12.59
N ARG A 63 -23.40 5.91 -13.58
CA ARG A 63 -24.39 4.84 -13.37
C ARG A 63 -23.80 3.53 -12.83
N GLU A 64 -22.48 3.39 -12.87
CA GLU A 64 -21.73 2.17 -12.52
C GLU A 64 -20.99 2.31 -11.18
N LEU A 65 -21.17 3.43 -10.46
CA LEU A 65 -20.47 3.70 -9.20
C LEU A 65 -20.77 2.70 -8.09
N ALA A 66 -21.94 2.05 -8.09
CA ALA A 66 -22.22 0.95 -7.17
C ALA A 66 -21.31 -0.27 -7.40
N GLN A 67 -20.89 -0.53 -8.64
CA GLN A 67 -19.92 -1.57 -8.95
C GLN A 67 -18.52 -1.14 -8.47
N PHE A 68 -18.16 0.11 -8.70
CA PHE A 68 -16.89 0.66 -8.23
C PHE A 68 -16.79 0.68 -6.68
N GLU A 69 -17.89 0.97 -5.98
CA GLU A 69 -17.95 0.87 -4.52
C GLU A 69 -17.58 -0.53 -4.02
N THR A 70 -18.03 -1.58 -4.71
CA THR A 70 -17.67 -2.96 -4.39
C THR A 70 -16.16 -3.20 -4.54
N VAL A 71 -15.55 -2.62 -5.58
CA VAL A 71 -14.09 -2.64 -5.78
C VAL A 71 -13.37 -1.95 -4.61
N LEU A 72 -13.82 -0.75 -4.23
CA LEU A 72 -13.22 0.01 -3.12
C LEU A 72 -13.34 -0.71 -1.78
N ALA A 73 -14.50 -1.32 -1.48
CA ALA A 73 -14.74 -2.03 -0.23
C ALA A 73 -13.86 -3.29 -0.08
N SER A 74 -13.51 -3.93 -1.20
CA SER A 74 -12.66 -5.13 -1.22
C SER A 74 -11.15 -4.81 -1.28
N ALA A 75 -10.78 -3.59 -1.68
CA ALA A 75 -9.39 -3.19 -1.84
C ALA A 75 -8.62 -3.21 -0.50
N GLY A 76 -7.41 -3.77 -0.53
CA GLY A 76 -6.47 -3.75 0.59
C GLY A 76 -5.68 -2.45 0.67
N LEU A 77 -5.55 -1.76 -0.45
CA LEU A 77 -4.95 -0.44 -0.55
C LEU A 77 -5.53 0.28 -1.77
N ILE A 78 -5.89 1.54 -1.58
CA ILE A 78 -6.23 2.48 -2.64
C ILE A 78 -5.04 3.42 -2.83
N VAL A 79 -4.68 3.70 -4.08
CA VAL A 79 -3.60 4.61 -4.44
C VAL A 79 -4.18 5.67 -5.38
N GLY A 80 -3.83 6.93 -5.15
CA GLY A 80 -4.19 8.03 -6.05
C GLY A 80 -3.32 9.26 -5.81
N PHE A 81 -3.59 10.33 -6.54
CA PHE A 81 -2.80 11.56 -6.49
C PHE A 81 -3.67 12.74 -6.05
N ASN A 82 -3.47 13.27 -4.84
CA ASN A 82 -4.40 14.23 -4.20
C ASN A 82 -5.82 13.64 -4.01
N ILE A 83 -5.91 12.31 -3.95
CA ILE A 83 -7.14 11.56 -3.82
C ILE A 83 -7.91 11.89 -2.54
N ARG A 84 -7.21 12.16 -1.42
CA ARG A 84 -7.85 12.57 -0.15
C ARG A 84 -8.39 13.99 -0.22
N GLY A 85 -7.68 14.86 -0.93
CA GLY A 85 -8.01 16.27 -1.07
C GLY A 85 -9.03 16.59 -2.16
N PHE A 86 -9.36 15.62 -3.02
CA PHE A 86 -10.23 15.84 -4.17
C PHE A 86 -11.17 14.66 -4.45
N ASP A 87 -10.67 13.55 -4.96
CA ASP A 87 -11.46 12.44 -5.49
C ASP A 87 -12.40 11.81 -4.45
N LEU A 88 -11.90 11.49 -3.26
CA LEU A 88 -12.72 10.88 -2.20
C LEU A 88 -13.86 11.82 -1.76
N PRO A 89 -13.62 13.11 -1.47
CA PRO A 89 -14.71 14.07 -1.25
C PRO A 89 -15.74 14.15 -2.38
N VAL A 90 -15.31 14.11 -3.64
CA VAL A 90 -16.21 14.17 -4.81
C VAL A 90 -17.03 12.88 -4.94
N LEU A 91 -16.42 11.72 -4.67
CA LEU A 91 -17.06 10.41 -4.80
C LEU A 91 -18.00 10.08 -3.64
N GLN A 92 -17.72 10.58 -2.43
CA GLN A 92 -18.44 10.22 -1.21
C GLN A 92 -19.98 10.35 -1.30
N PRO A 93 -20.58 11.37 -1.94
CA PRO A 93 -22.04 11.48 -2.07
C PRO A 93 -22.68 10.37 -2.93
N HIS A 94 -21.88 9.64 -3.70
CA HIS A 94 -22.34 8.64 -4.65
C HIS A 94 -22.19 7.20 -4.16
N VAL A 95 -21.61 7.00 -2.97
CA VAL A 95 -21.32 5.67 -2.39
C VAL A 95 -21.70 5.65 -0.91
N SER A 96 -21.99 4.47 -0.38
CA SER A 96 -22.36 4.28 1.03
C SER A 96 -21.18 3.99 1.96
N VAL A 97 -20.09 3.44 1.42
CA VAL A 97 -18.85 3.16 2.17
C VAL A 97 -18.21 4.45 2.68
N ALA A 98 -17.70 4.41 3.91
CA ALA A 98 -16.96 5.52 4.51
C ALA A 98 -15.56 5.64 3.88
N LEU A 99 -15.43 6.42 2.80
CA LEU A 99 -14.20 6.51 2.00
C LEU A 99 -12.98 6.97 2.80
N LYS A 100 -13.19 7.77 3.85
CA LYS A 100 -12.13 8.25 4.74
C LYS A 100 -11.50 7.14 5.58
N GLU A 101 -12.21 6.05 5.82
CA GLU A 101 -11.75 4.91 6.61
C GLU A 101 -10.98 3.89 5.77
N LEU A 102 -11.03 4.02 4.44
CA LEU A 102 -10.34 3.10 3.55
C LEU A 102 -8.81 3.25 3.65
N PRO A 103 -8.06 2.15 3.47
CA PRO A 103 -6.60 2.19 3.43
C PRO A 103 -6.17 2.92 2.15
N VAL A 104 -5.78 4.19 2.27
CA VAL A 104 -5.44 5.05 1.14
C VAL A 104 -4.00 5.55 1.24
N LEU A 105 -3.23 5.34 0.18
CA LEU A 105 -1.96 6.00 -0.08
C LEU A 105 -2.19 7.15 -1.08
N ASP A 106 -2.19 8.38 -0.57
CA ASP A 106 -2.18 9.57 -1.40
C ASP A 106 -0.72 9.95 -1.71
N LEU A 107 -0.33 9.85 -2.99
CA LEU A 107 1.03 10.11 -3.42
C LEU A 107 1.42 11.58 -3.21
N MET A 108 0.47 12.52 -3.38
CA MET A 108 0.75 13.94 -3.21
C MET A 108 0.97 14.27 -1.74
N ASP A 109 0.10 13.78 -0.85
CA ASP A 109 0.24 14.04 0.59
C ASP A 109 1.60 13.52 1.10
N ASN A 110 2.00 12.31 0.71
CA ASN A 110 3.30 11.76 1.16
C ASN A 110 4.52 12.54 0.65
N ILE A 111 4.40 13.21 -0.49
CA ILE A 111 5.44 14.11 -1.01
C ILE A 111 5.42 15.44 -0.26
N VAL A 112 4.24 16.01 -0.01
CA VAL A 112 4.06 17.26 0.74
C VAL A 112 4.59 17.12 2.17
N GLU A 113 4.36 15.99 2.83
CA GLU A 113 4.93 15.70 4.16
C GLU A 113 6.45 15.84 4.22
N ARG A 114 7.14 15.59 3.11
CA ARG A 114 8.61 15.59 3.03
C ARG A 114 9.20 16.90 2.50
N LEU A 115 8.48 17.55 1.58
CA LEU A 115 8.95 18.77 0.91
C LEU A 115 8.35 20.05 1.52
N GLY A 116 7.21 19.96 2.20
CA GLY A 116 6.45 21.12 2.69
C GLY A 116 5.66 21.87 1.62
N PHE A 117 5.67 21.41 0.36
CA PHE A 117 4.93 22.01 -0.75
C PHE A 117 4.43 20.95 -1.74
N ARG A 118 3.40 21.33 -2.51
CA ARG A 118 2.81 20.47 -3.54
C ARG A 118 3.66 20.47 -4.80
N VAL A 119 3.79 19.29 -5.41
CA VAL A 119 4.37 19.10 -6.74
C VAL A 119 3.29 18.53 -7.64
N ALA A 120 3.15 19.04 -8.87
CA ALA A 120 2.14 18.54 -9.81
C ALA A 120 2.52 17.14 -10.34
N LEU A 121 1.51 16.31 -10.62
CA LEU A 121 1.69 14.97 -11.19
C LEU A 121 2.53 14.99 -12.47
N ASP A 122 2.28 15.90 -13.41
CA ASP A 122 3.08 16.04 -14.64
C ASP A 122 4.57 16.31 -14.35
N SER A 123 4.86 17.13 -13.33
CA SER A 123 6.25 17.42 -12.95
C SER A 123 6.96 16.18 -12.41
N LEU A 124 6.26 15.39 -11.59
CA LEU A 124 6.77 14.12 -11.05
C LEU A 124 6.93 13.07 -12.14
N ALA A 125 5.95 12.94 -13.02
CA ALA A 125 5.97 12.01 -14.15
C ALA A 125 7.11 12.32 -15.11
N ARG A 126 7.26 13.59 -15.50
CA ARG A 126 8.36 14.03 -16.38
C ARG A 126 9.72 13.78 -15.77
N ALA A 127 9.89 14.14 -14.50
CA ALA A 127 11.18 14.01 -13.85
C ALA A 127 11.52 12.56 -13.47
N SER A 128 10.54 11.73 -13.08
CA SER A 128 10.77 10.35 -12.62
C SER A 128 10.73 9.33 -13.76
N LEU A 129 9.75 9.47 -14.65
CA LEU A 129 9.42 8.48 -15.68
C LEU A 129 9.88 8.91 -17.08
N GLY A 130 10.17 10.20 -17.29
CA GLY A 130 10.47 10.74 -18.61
C GLY A 130 9.23 10.97 -19.49
N THR A 131 8.03 10.79 -18.94
CA THR A 131 6.76 10.95 -19.65
C THR A 131 6.23 12.37 -19.50
N THR A 132 5.73 12.97 -20.57
CA THR A 132 5.02 14.26 -20.54
C THR A 132 3.52 14.07 -20.74
N LYS A 133 2.70 14.81 -20.00
CA LYS A 133 1.26 14.88 -20.23
C LYS A 133 0.90 15.95 -21.26
N SER A 134 -0.18 15.69 -22.00
CA SER A 134 -0.86 16.65 -22.87
C SER A 134 -2.36 16.58 -22.58
N ALA A 135 -2.82 17.26 -21.52
CA ALA A 135 -4.20 17.75 -21.44
C ALA A 135 -4.45 18.51 -20.11
N ASP A 136 -5.41 19.43 -20.19
CA ASP A 136 -5.91 20.31 -19.14
C ASP A 136 -7.17 19.68 -18.53
N GLY A 137 -7.29 19.63 -17.19
CA GLY A 137 -8.47 19.08 -16.51
C GLY A 137 -9.78 19.80 -16.87
N LEU A 138 -9.72 21.05 -17.35
CA LEU A 138 -10.89 21.74 -17.89
C LEU A 138 -11.44 21.10 -19.17
N GLN A 139 -10.67 20.25 -19.85
CA GLN A 139 -11.09 19.58 -21.07
C GLN A 139 -12.11 18.46 -20.79
N ALA A 140 -11.98 17.74 -19.68
CA ALA A 140 -12.89 16.64 -19.32
C ALA A 140 -14.33 17.14 -19.10
N VAL A 141 -14.49 18.26 -18.39
CA VAL A 141 -15.81 18.90 -18.18
C VAL A 141 -16.45 19.34 -19.52
N ARG A 142 -15.64 19.81 -20.48
CA ARG A 142 -16.16 20.15 -21.82
C ARG A 142 -16.64 18.92 -22.57
N TRP A 143 -15.84 17.85 -22.57
CA TRP A 143 -16.26 16.58 -23.19
C TRP A 143 -17.51 16.00 -22.55
N TRP A 144 -17.70 16.18 -21.23
CA TRP A 144 -18.94 15.80 -20.56
C TRP A 144 -20.15 16.55 -21.12
N ARG A 145 -20.04 17.88 -21.26
CA ARG A 145 -21.10 18.72 -21.85
C ARG A 145 -21.40 18.36 -23.32
N GLU A 146 -20.39 17.89 -24.04
CA GLU A 146 -20.51 17.43 -25.43
C GLU A 146 -20.99 15.96 -25.56
N GLY A 147 -21.09 15.22 -24.45
CA GLY A 147 -21.41 13.79 -24.45
C GLY A 147 -20.28 12.88 -24.95
N ASN A 148 -19.04 13.38 -25.05
CA ASN A 148 -17.87 12.63 -25.50
C ASN A 148 -17.25 11.80 -24.36
N ILE A 149 -17.99 10.82 -23.88
CA ILE A 149 -17.59 9.96 -22.75
C ILE A 149 -16.31 9.16 -23.06
N ALA A 150 -16.10 8.79 -24.32
CA ALA A 150 -14.91 8.04 -24.75
C ALA A 150 -13.62 8.82 -24.49
N ALA A 151 -13.60 10.13 -24.79
CA ALA A 151 -12.44 10.98 -24.52
C ALA A 151 -12.17 11.15 -23.02
N ILE A 152 -13.22 11.26 -22.20
CA ILE A 152 -13.09 11.32 -20.73
C ILE A 152 -12.48 10.03 -20.19
N LYS A 153 -12.96 8.87 -20.66
CA LYS A 153 -12.42 7.55 -20.27
C LYS A 153 -10.95 7.42 -20.61
N GLU A 154 -10.53 7.77 -21.83
CA GLU A 154 -9.14 7.69 -22.25
C GLU A 154 -8.24 8.61 -21.40
N TYR A 155 -8.68 9.85 -21.19
CA TYR A 155 -7.95 10.83 -20.39
C TYR A 155 -7.80 10.39 -18.93
N CYS A 156 -8.89 9.92 -18.30
CA CYS A 156 -8.85 9.43 -16.94
C CYS A 156 -7.93 8.20 -16.80
N LEU A 157 -8.00 7.25 -17.75
CA LEU A 157 -7.09 6.10 -17.75
C LEU A 157 -5.62 6.48 -17.96
N GLN A 158 -5.34 7.57 -18.69
CA GLN A 158 -3.98 8.10 -18.80
C GLN A 158 -3.45 8.57 -17.44
N ASP A 159 -4.26 9.26 -16.65
CA ASP A 159 -3.87 9.72 -15.30
C ASP A 159 -3.70 8.58 -14.31
N VAL A 160 -4.57 7.57 -14.38
CA VAL A 160 -4.42 6.32 -13.63
C VAL A 160 -3.11 5.62 -14.00
N ARG A 161 -2.77 5.54 -15.29
CA ARG A 161 -1.53 4.92 -15.76
C ARG A 161 -0.30 5.65 -15.22
N ILE A 162 -0.27 6.97 -15.31
CA ILE A 162 0.84 7.78 -14.79
C ILE A 162 0.96 7.61 -13.27
N THR A 163 -0.16 7.65 -12.55
CA THR A 163 -0.19 7.46 -11.09
C THR A 163 0.31 6.07 -10.69
N LYS A 164 -0.12 5.03 -11.43
CA LYS A 164 0.30 3.64 -11.24
C LYS A 164 1.80 3.47 -11.50
N GLU A 165 2.31 4.04 -12.58
CA GLU A 165 3.74 3.99 -12.93
C GLU A 165 4.59 4.76 -11.92
N LEU A 166 4.13 5.92 -11.46
CA LEU A 166 4.82 6.70 -10.43
C LEU A 166 4.86 5.92 -9.10
N TYR A 167 3.74 5.31 -8.71
CA TYR A 167 3.69 4.44 -7.52
C TYR A 167 4.70 3.29 -7.61
N GLU A 168 4.74 2.56 -8.74
CA GLU A 168 5.70 1.45 -8.92
C GLU A 168 7.15 1.93 -8.99
N PHE A 169 7.41 3.09 -9.60
CA PHE A 169 8.73 3.73 -9.58
C PHE A 169 9.16 4.03 -8.15
N GLY A 170 8.35 4.75 -7.37
CA GLY A 170 8.68 5.10 -6.00
C GLY A 170 8.81 3.88 -5.09
N LYS A 171 7.98 2.86 -5.30
CA LYS A 171 8.07 1.57 -4.60
C LYS A 171 9.37 0.84 -4.89
N THR A 172 9.85 0.86 -6.13
CA THR A 172 11.08 0.17 -6.55
C THR A 172 12.33 0.97 -6.21
N GLN A 173 12.34 2.26 -6.56
CA GLN A 173 13.50 3.16 -6.47
C GLN A 173 13.65 3.83 -5.09
N ARG A 174 12.63 3.75 -4.23
CA ARG A 174 12.57 4.38 -2.90
C ARG A 174 12.70 5.90 -2.90
N HIS A 175 12.51 6.52 -4.07
CA HIS A 175 12.42 7.96 -4.26
C HIS A 175 11.59 8.27 -5.50
N VAL A 176 11.12 9.50 -5.62
CA VAL A 176 10.61 10.07 -6.88
C VAL A 176 11.36 11.37 -7.16
N CYS A 177 11.40 11.79 -8.42
CA CYS A 177 12.06 13.00 -8.86
C CYS A 177 11.04 14.09 -9.22
N TYR A 178 11.42 15.36 -9.05
CA TYR A 178 10.66 16.52 -9.50
C TYR A 178 11.60 17.60 -10.04
N LEU A 179 11.05 18.56 -10.80
CA LEU A 179 11.79 19.74 -11.24
C LEU A 179 11.60 20.88 -10.23
N SER A 180 12.67 21.29 -9.57
CA SER A 180 12.65 22.38 -8.60
C SER A 180 12.49 23.72 -9.32
N ARG A 181 11.45 24.47 -8.96
CA ARG A 181 11.24 25.83 -9.49
C ARG A 181 12.28 26.83 -9.01
N GLN A 182 12.89 26.57 -7.85
CA GLN A 182 13.89 27.46 -7.26
C GLN A 182 15.26 27.29 -7.93
N THR A 183 15.66 26.04 -8.16
CA THR A 183 17.00 25.73 -8.68
C THR A 183 17.01 25.46 -10.19
N GLY A 184 15.84 25.19 -10.78
CA GLY A 184 15.70 24.73 -12.17
C GLY A 184 16.25 23.31 -12.40
N ARG A 185 16.60 22.58 -11.34
CA ARG A 185 17.23 21.26 -11.41
C ARG A 185 16.26 20.15 -11.05
N LYS A 186 16.56 18.96 -11.57
CA LYS A 186 15.92 17.72 -11.15
C LYS A 186 16.41 17.37 -9.75
N GLU A 187 15.49 17.32 -8.80
CA GLU A 187 15.72 16.94 -7.40
C GLU A 187 14.91 15.69 -7.07
N SER A 188 15.27 15.00 -5.99
CA SER A 188 14.64 13.75 -5.57
C SER A 188 14.06 13.85 -4.16
N VAL A 189 12.89 13.28 -3.95
CA VAL A 189 12.27 13.11 -2.64
C VAL A 189 12.21 11.62 -2.29
N PRO A 190 12.75 11.19 -1.13
CA PRO A 190 12.68 9.79 -0.72
C PRO A 190 11.22 9.39 -0.48
N VAL A 191 10.84 8.15 -0.79
CA VAL A 191 9.49 7.61 -0.52
C VAL A 191 9.58 6.17 0.00
N SER A 192 8.54 5.73 0.72
CA SER A 192 8.48 4.39 1.32
C SER A 192 7.28 3.58 0.82
N TRP A 193 6.84 3.86 -0.42
CA TRP A 193 5.67 3.21 -1.00
C TRP A 193 5.89 1.71 -1.17
N GLY A 194 4.85 0.92 -0.86
CA GLY A 194 4.93 -0.55 -0.87
C GLY A 194 5.81 -1.16 0.23
N VAL A 195 6.44 -0.35 1.09
CA VAL A 195 7.02 -0.83 2.35
C VAL A 195 5.86 -0.93 3.33
N ARG A 196 5.55 -2.14 3.82
CA ARG A 196 4.70 -2.26 5.02
C ARG A 196 5.37 -1.45 6.11
N ALA A 197 4.63 -0.56 6.78
CA ALA A 197 5.13 0.20 7.93
C ALA A 197 5.97 -0.72 8.84
N PRO A 198 7.04 -0.22 9.49
CA PRO A 198 7.90 -1.06 10.33
C PRO A 198 7.01 -1.88 11.24
N GLN A 199 7.03 -3.21 11.05
CA GLN A 199 6.18 -4.08 11.83
C GLN A 199 6.52 -3.87 13.30
N SER A 200 5.50 -3.67 14.14
CA SER A 200 5.72 -3.74 15.58
C SER A 200 6.38 -5.09 15.89
N VAL A 201 7.27 -5.12 16.89
CA VAL A 201 7.95 -6.36 17.30
C VAL A 201 6.97 -7.55 17.45
N PRO A 202 5.79 -7.40 18.10
CA PRO A 202 4.81 -8.48 18.16
C PRO A 202 4.30 -8.94 16.78
N SER A 203 4.05 -8.03 15.84
CA SER A 203 3.62 -8.38 14.49
C SER A 203 4.73 -9.09 13.72
N ALA A 204 5.96 -8.60 13.77
CA ALA A 204 7.10 -9.22 13.10
C ALA A 204 7.36 -10.64 13.61
N LEU A 205 7.25 -10.85 14.93
CA LEU A 205 7.40 -12.17 15.55
C LEU A 205 6.29 -13.14 15.12
N ARG A 206 5.03 -12.68 15.09
CA ARG A 206 3.90 -13.48 14.60
C ARG A 206 4.04 -13.83 13.12
N ASP A 207 4.39 -12.86 12.29
CA ASP A 207 4.60 -13.07 10.85
C ASP A 207 5.73 -14.08 10.59
N ALA A 208 6.86 -13.92 11.29
CA ALA A 208 7.97 -14.88 11.23
C ALA A 208 7.53 -16.30 11.63
N PHE A 209 6.76 -16.43 12.71
CA PHE A 209 6.28 -17.72 13.19
C PHE A 209 5.30 -18.39 12.22
N VAL A 210 4.30 -17.65 11.73
CA VAL A 210 3.27 -18.16 10.81
C VAL A 210 3.86 -18.51 9.45
N GLN A 211 4.76 -17.67 8.93
CA GLN A 211 5.36 -17.90 7.60
C GLN A 211 6.59 -18.82 7.65
N ARG A 212 6.98 -19.30 8.84
CA ARG A 212 8.20 -20.09 9.07
C ARG A 212 9.45 -19.41 8.51
N ARG A 213 9.57 -18.11 8.75
CA ARG A 213 10.68 -17.26 8.27
C ARG A 213 11.56 -16.84 9.43
N ARG A 214 12.87 -16.92 9.22
CA ARG A 214 13.87 -16.49 10.18
C ARG A 214 13.73 -15.01 10.48
N VAL A 215 13.83 -14.64 11.74
CA VAL A 215 13.77 -13.25 12.19
C VAL A 215 15.13 -12.79 12.71
N ARG A 216 15.54 -11.58 12.34
CA ARG A 216 16.66 -10.88 12.96
C ARG A 216 16.13 -10.02 14.10
N LEU A 217 16.51 -10.34 15.33
CA LEU A 217 16.16 -9.61 16.54
C LEU A 217 17.33 -8.73 16.98
N VAL A 218 17.05 -7.47 17.32
CA VAL A 218 17.94 -6.66 18.15
C VAL A 218 17.51 -6.85 19.59
N TYR A 219 18.31 -7.53 20.40
CA TYR A 219 17.94 -7.96 21.76
C TYR A 219 18.77 -7.26 22.83
N ALA A 220 18.11 -6.70 23.84
CA ALA A 220 18.75 -6.11 25.01
C ALA A 220 19.08 -7.20 26.04
N GLU A 221 20.36 -7.37 26.39
CA GLU A 221 20.78 -8.30 27.45
C GLU A 221 20.64 -7.64 28.84
N SER A 222 20.32 -8.43 29.88
CA SER A 222 20.29 -7.89 31.25
C SER A 222 21.69 -7.71 31.80
N THR A 223 21.90 -6.57 32.45
CA THR A 223 23.06 -6.27 33.30
C THR A 223 23.02 -7.10 34.60
N THR A 224 23.40 -8.36 34.55
CA THR A 224 23.68 -9.14 35.76
C THR A 224 25.18 -9.04 36.08
N GLY A 225 25.52 -8.11 36.99
CA GLY A 225 26.86 -8.01 37.59
C GLY A 225 27.62 -6.73 37.19
N ARG A 226 28.10 -6.01 38.22
CA ARG A 226 28.96 -4.81 38.21
C ARG A 226 29.42 -4.31 36.82
N GLY A 227 28.76 -3.24 36.35
CA GLY A 227 29.42 -2.15 35.61
C GLY A 227 29.87 -2.42 34.16
N LYS A 228 28.92 -2.65 33.25
CA LYS A 228 28.92 -2.15 31.86
C LYS A 228 27.55 -2.46 31.23
N ALA A 229 26.87 -1.45 30.69
CA ALA A 229 25.68 -1.69 29.87
C ALA A 229 26.15 -2.41 28.58
N GLU A 230 25.82 -3.70 28.43
CA GLU A 230 26.14 -4.40 27.20
C GLU A 230 25.26 -3.87 26.07
N LEU A 231 25.89 -3.54 24.94
CA LEU A 231 25.20 -3.05 23.76
C LEU A 231 24.18 -4.09 23.27
N PRO A 232 23.01 -3.65 22.75
CA PRO A 232 22.05 -4.55 22.14
C PRO A 232 22.74 -5.41 21.07
N ARG A 233 22.45 -6.70 21.05
CA ARG A 233 23.09 -7.62 20.12
C ARG A 233 22.09 -8.21 19.15
N GLU A 234 22.52 -8.39 17.91
CA GLU A 234 21.71 -9.04 16.90
C GLU A 234 21.64 -10.56 17.12
N ARG A 235 20.47 -11.14 16.86
CA ARG A 235 20.19 -12.58 16.94
C ARG A 235 19.39 -12.98 15.72
N GLU A 236 19.87 -13.97 14.99
CA GLU A 236 19.04 -14.67 14.02
C GLU A 236 18.34 -15.83 14.70
N VAL A 237 17.00 -15.84 14.63
CA VAL A 237 16.16 -16.77 15.39
C VAL A 237 15.08 -17.36 14.48
N ASP A 238 14.93 -18.68 14.55
CA ASP A 238 13.82 -19.41 13.96
C ASP A 238 12.75 -19.62 15.06
N ILE A 239 11.60 -18.95 14.95
CA ILE A 239 10.59 -18.92 16.01
C ILE A 239 9.80 -20.24 16.07
N HIS A 240 9.84 -20.95 17.20
CA HIS A 240 9.12 -22.21 17.37
C HIS A 240 7.84 -22.07 18.19
N LYS A 241 7.75 -21.04 19.05
CA LYS A 241 6.58 -20.81 19.89
C LYS A 241 6.51 -19.34 20.32
N ILE A 242 5.30 -18.77 20.32
CA ILE A 242 5.02 -17.44 20.86
C ILE A 242 4.15 -17.59 22.11
N GLY A 243 4.68 -17.17 23.25
CA GLY A 243 3.94 -17.04 24.51
C GLY A 243 3.42 -15.61 24.73
N LYS A 244 2.84 -15.36 25.90
CA LYS A 244 2.30 -14.04 26.27
C LYS A 244 3.39 -12.97 26.32
N ASP A 245 4.49 -13.25 27.02
CA ASP A 245 5.60 -12.30 27.28
C ASP A 245 6.96 -12.83 26.79
N THR A 246 6.95 -13.96 26.08
CA THR A 246 8.18 -14.65 25.64
C THR A 246 8.02 -15.25 24.26
N VAL A 247 9.13 -15.42 23.57
CA VAL A 247 9.23 -16.18 22.32
C VAL A 247 10.30 -17.25 22.48
N GLU A 248 10.00 -18.48 22.10
CA GLU A 248 10.97 -19.58 22.06
C GLU A 248 11.36 -19.85 20.62
N GLY A 249 12.66 -19.99 20.35
CA GLY A 249 13.16 -20.24 19.01
C GLY A 249 14.59 -20.77 18.99
N PHE A 250 15.01 -21.31 17.84
CA PHE A 250 16.39 -21.73 17.62
C PHE A 250 17.27 -20.51 17.31
N CYS A 251 18.26 -20.25 18.16
CA CYS A 251 19.17 -19.12 18.03
C CYS A 251 20.45 -19.56 17.31
N HIS A 252 20.68 -19.05 16.10
CA HIS A 252 21.80 -19.46 15.24
C HIS A 252 23.16 -19.08 15.82
N LEU A 253 23.25 -17.93 16.51
CA LEU A 253 24.48 -17.52 17.19
C LEU A 253 24.86 -18.46 18.35
N ARG A 254 23.87 -18.99 19.07
CA ARG A 254 24.10 -19.87 20.24
C ARG A 254 24.02 -21.35 19.87
N ASN A 255 23.68 -21.66 18.62
CA ASN A 255 23.44 -23.00 18.11
C ASN A 255 22.54 -23.84 19.03
N ALA A 256 21.47 -23.23 19.56
CA ALA A 256 20.59 -23.86 20.56
C ALA A 256 19.21 -23.18 20.63
N ARG A 257 18.22 -23.91 21.14
CA ARG A 257 16.92 -23.34 21.52
C ARG A 257 17.08 -22.37 22.71
N ARG A 258 16.41 -21.22 22.62
CA ARG A 258 16.43 -20.14 23.61
C ARG A 258 15.06 -19.53 23.75
N THR A 259 14.82 -18.97 24.95
CA THR A 259 13.65 -18.15 25.26
C THR A 259 14.08 -16.69 25.32
N PHE A 260 13.36 -15.84 24.59
CA PHE A 260 13.56 -14.40 24.51
C PHE A 260 12.37 -13.71 25.16
N ARG A 261 12.60 -12.72 26.03
CA ARG A 261 11.51 -11.91 26.55
C ARG A 261 11.12 -10.85 25.53
N THR A 262 9.82 -10.69 25.26
CA THR A 262 9.33 -9.77 24.22
C THR A 262 9.64 -8.31 24.55
N ASP A 263 9.60 -7.94 25.84
CA ASP A 263 9.93 -6.60 26.34
C ASP A 263 11.40 -6.19 26.17
N ARG A 264 12.29 -7.14 25.83
CA ARG A 264 13.72 -6.90 25.57
C ARG A 264 14.08 -6.91 24.08
N ILE A 265 13.11 -7.17 23.21
CA ILE A 265 13.33 -7.12 21.76
C ILE A 265 13.10 -5.67 21.32
N ILE A 266 14.18 -4.99 20.94
CA ILE A 266 14.17 -3.58 20.49
C ILE A 266 13.58 -3.49 19.09
N SER A 267 13.95 -4.42 18.20
CA SER A 267 13.38 -4.54 16.86
C SER A 267 13.42 -5.98 16.38
N ALA A 268 12.54 -6.30 15.43
CA ALA A 268 12.44 -7.60 14.80
C ALA A 268 12.19 -7.40 13.30
N VAL A 269 13.07 -7.94 12.48
CA VAL A 269 12.99 -7.86 11.01
C VAL A 269 12.91 -9.26 10.43
N VAL A 270 11.83 -9.56 9.72
CA VAL A 270 11.61 -10.86 9.09
C VAL A 270 12.49 -10.99 7.84
N GLY A 271 13.40 -11.95 7.83
CA GLY A 271 14.28 -12.25 6.71
C GLY A 271 13.64 -13.18 5.68
N GLU A 272 14.34 -13.48 4.58
CA GLU A 272 13.83 -14.35 3.51
C GLU A 272 14.05 -15.84 3.78
N ALA A 273 15.03 -16.19 4.63
CA ALA A 273 15.33 -17.58 4.96
C ALA A 273 14.15 -18.24 5.70
N THR A 274 13.80 -19.47 5.31
CA THR A 274 12.75 -20.28 5.93
C THR A 274 13.33 -21.43 6.75
N TYR A 275 12.54 -21.98 7.67
CA TYR A 275 12.90 -23.16 8.47
C TYR A 275 11.71 -24.10 8.61
N ARG A 276 11.96 -25.33 9.09
CA ARG A 276 10.92 -26.28 9.45
C ARG A 276 11.05 -26.64 10.92
N THR A 277 9.92 -26.83 11.57
CA THR A 277 9.83 -27.38 12.92
C THR A 277 9.55 -28.88 12.87
N HIS A 278 9.72 -29.58 14.00
CA HIS A 278 9.45 -31.02 14.07
C HIS A 278 7.99 -31.34 13.75
N ASP A 279 7.07 -30.46 14.16
CA ASP A 279 5.64 -30.60 13.89
C ASP A 279 5.35 -30.49 12.38
N ASP A 280 6.03 -29.57 11.67
CA ASP A 280 5.90 -29.42 10.21
C ASP A 280 6.45 -30.65 9.44
N VAL A 281 7.39 -31.40 10.03
CA VAL A 281 7.96 -32.62 9.43
C VAL A 281 7.04 -33.82 9.63
N GLN A 282 6.35 -33.91 10.78
CA GLN A 282 5.37 -34.98 11.03
C GLN A 282 4.11 -34.84 10.17
N GLU A 283 3.64 -33.62 9.90
CA GLU A 283 2.54 -33.39 8.94
C GLU A 283 2.92 -33.73 7.49
N SER A 284 4.19 -33.61 7.11
CA SER A 284 4.64 -33.95 5.74
C SER A 284 4.85 -35.45 5.49
N LEU A 285 4.72 -36.28 6.54
CA LEU A 285 4.90 -37.73 6.50
C LEU A 285 3.56 -38.50 6.68
N LEU A 286 2.44 -37.78 6.81
CA LEU A 286 1.07 -38.29 6.85
C LEU A 286 0.36 -37.96 5.53
#